data_AF-A0A829Q8I5-F1
#
_entry.id   AF-A0A829Q8I5-F1
#
_cell.length_a   1.000
_cell.length_b   1.000
_cell.length_c   1.000
_cell.angle_alpha   90.00
_cell.angle_beta   90.00
_cell.angle_gamma   90.00
#
_symmetry.space_group_name_H-M   'P 1'
#
loop_
_entity.id
_entity.type
_entity.pdbx_description
1 polymer ?
#
loop_
_entity_poly.entity_id
_entity_poly.type
_entity_poly.pdbx_seq_one_letter_code
_entity_poly.pdbx_strand_id
1 'polypeptide(L)'
;MVFSQGSAPEVIASAGPKDFGYATAPLEGLMDKGVQFVAVSGLKLLLPGFTEQLNDPGPAAARTALGYKSATDELMVFQGGSYTPDNLQDLYRGLGVDKAIALDGGSSSAIVLRRDAGGMWAGYGSPKGNCDTTYTLCDAAGGVGRALPSWLGFS
;
A
#
# COMPACT_ATOMS: atom_id res chain seq x y z
N MET A 1 2.63 -7.81 0.99
CA MET A 1 3.76 -7.12 1.64
C MET A 1 3.80 -7.54 3.09
N VAL A 2 4.97 -7.81 3.64
CA VAL A 2 5.20 -8.26 5.01
C VAL A 2 6.06 -7.23 5.72
N PHE A 3 5.57 -6.75 6.86
CA PHE A 3 6.25 -5.87 7.78
C PHE A 3 6.67 -6.71 8.99
N SER A 4 7.96 -6.97 9.15
CA SER A 4 8.48 -7.76 10.27
C SER A 4 9.29 -6.87 11.20
N GLN A 5 9.24 -7.14 12.50
CA GLN A 5 9.99 -6.37 13.48
C GLN A 5 11.50 -6.36 13.17
N GLY A 6 12.10 -5.17 13.07
CA GLY A 6 13.54 -5.01 12.84
C GLY A 6 14.03 -5.37 11.42
N SER A 7 13.13 -5.47 10.44
CA SER A 7 13.48 -5.75 9.04
C SER A 7 12.76 -4.80 8.09
N ALA A 8 13.37 -4.56 6.93
CA ALA A 8 12.73 -3.84 5.83
C ALA A 8 11.45 -4.57 5.36
N PRO A 9 10.43 -3.85 4.88
CA PRO A 9 9.26 -4.45 4.27
C PRO A 9 9.62 -5.30 3.04
N GLU A 10 9.01 -6.47 2.94
CA GLU A 10 9.23 -7.41 1.84
C GLU A 10 7.95 -7.73 1.07
N VAL A 11 8.07 -8.02 -0.23
CA VAL A 11 6.93 -8.44 -1.06
C VAL A 11 7.08 -9.91 -1.41
N ILE A 12 6.28 -10.75 -0.75
CA ILE A 12 6.07 -12.14 -1.17
C ILE A 12 5.12 -12.12 -2.36
N ALA A 13 5.59 -12.60 -3.50
CA ALA A 13 4.84 -12.66 -4.74
C ALA A 13 4.95 -14.04 -5.36
N SER A 14 3.82 -14.60 -5.79
CA SER A 14 3.84 -15.85 -6.54
C SER A 14 4.51 -15.66 -7.91
N ALA A 15 5.09 -16.74 -8.41
CA ALA A 15 5.65 -16.79 -9.76
C ALA A 15 4.56 -16.83 -10.86
N GLY A 16 3.31 -17.14 -10.49
CA GLY A 16 2.22 -17.28 -11.44
C GLY A 16 0.84 -16.92 -10.89
N PRO A 17 -0.15 -16.68 -11.77
CA PRO A 17 -1.46 -16.11 -11.42
C PRO A 17 -2.40 -17.07 -10.68
N LYS A 18 -2.03 -18.36 -10.53
CA LYS A 18 -2.88 -19.40 -9.93
C LYS A 18 -2.28 -20.04 -8.67
N ASP A 19 -1.24 -19.44 -8.12
CA ASP A 19 -0.59 -19.95 -6.91
C ASP A 19 -1.05 -19.17 -5.68
N PHE A 20 -2.28 -19.46 -5.27
CA PHE A 20 -2.93 -18.81 -4.12
C PHE A 20 -2.32 -19.21 -2.77
N GLY A 21 -1.56 -20.29 -2.71
CA GLY A 21 -0.92 -20.82 -1.50
C GLY A 21 0.54 -20.41 -1.34
N TYR A 22 1.13 -19.70 -2.31
CA TYR A 22 2.56 -19.37 -2.31
C TYR A 22 3.04 -18.72 -1.01
N ALA A 23 2.20 -17.87 -0.41
CA ALA A 23 2.56 -17.14 0.81
C ALA A 23 2.55 -18.01 2.08
N THR A 24 1.94 -19.20 2.06
CA THR A 24 1.78 -20.04 3.26
C THR A 24 3.13 -20.42 3.87
N ALA A 25 3.99 -21.13 3.13
CA ALA A 25 5.25 -21.61 3.67
C ALA A 25 6.22 -20.49 4.11
N PRO A 26 6.38 -19.37 3.36
CA PRO A 26 7.15 -18.24 3.84
C PRO A 26 6.64 -17.62 5.16
N LEU A 27 5.31 -17.51 5.32
CA LEU A 27 4.71 -16.95 6.53
C LEU A 27 4.80 -17.92 7.72
N GLU A 28 4.56 -19.21 7.50
CA GLU A 28 4.81 -20.26 8.50
C GLU A 28 6.27 -20.25 8.98
N GLY A 29 7.22 -20.08 8.06
CA GLY A 29 8.63 -19.96 8.41
C GLY A 29 8.97 -18.73 9.27
N LEU A 30 8.18 -17.65 9.21
CA LEU A 30 8.31 -16.51 10.13
C LEU A 30 7.70 -16.85 11.50
N MET A 31 6.54 -17.52 11.51
CA MET A 31 5.86 -17.97 12.72
C MET A 31 6.73 -18.95 13.52
N ASP A 32 7.34 -19.93 12.84
CA ASP A 32 8.23 -20.93 13.44
C ASP A 32 9.46 -20.31 14.11
N LYS A 33 9.92 -19.18 13.57
CA LYS A 33 11.05 -18.40 14.12
C LYS A 33 10.63 -17.44 15.23
N GLY A 34 9.34 -17.38 15.56
CA GLY A 34 8.80 -16.44 16.56
C GLY A 34 8.89 -14.98 16.13
N VAL A 35 8.98 -14.70 14.81
CA VAL A 35 9.06 -13.33 14.30
C VAL A 35 7.68 -12.68 14.39
N GLN A 36 7.62 -11.49 14.97
CA GLN A 36 6.42 -10.65 14.94
C GLN A 36 6.32 -9.94 13.59
N PHE A 37 5.19 -10.13 12.90
CA PHE A 37 4.95 -9.50 11.61
C PHE A 37 3.48 -9.15 11.37
N VAL A 38 3.26 -8.24 10.42
CA VAL A 38 1.97 -7.97 9.79
C VAL A 38 2.12 -8.24 8.30
N ALA A 39 1.23 -9.06 7.74
CA ALA A 39 1.19 -9.34 6.31
C ALA A 39 -0.10 -8.77 5.71
N VAL A 40 0.04 -8.02 4.61
CA VAL A 40 -1.09 -7.41 3.90
C VAL A 40 -1.05 -7.88 2.45
N SER A 41 -2.18 -8.39 1.97
CA SER A 41 -2.36 -8.82 0.59
C SER A 41 -2.77 -7.64 -0.30
N GLY A 42 -2.39 -7.73 -1.57
CA GLY A 42 -2.67 -6.69 -2.55
C GLY A 42 -2.20 -7.13 -3.93
N LEU A 43 -2.57 -6.35 -4.95
CA LEU A 43 -2.06 -6.51 -6.29
C LEU A 43 -0.58 -6.10 -6.33
N LYS A 44 0.29 -7.00 -6.77
CA LYS A 44 1.72 -6.74 -6.90
C LYS A 44 1.97 -5.67 -7.96
N LEU A 45 2.54 -4.53 -7.57
CA LEU A 45 2.96 -3.48 -8.50
C LEU A 45 4.43 -3.62 -8.86
N LEU A 46 5.33 -3.69 -7.88
CA LEU A 46 6.77 -3.74 -8.12
C LEU A 46 7.47 -4.78 -7.23
N LEU A 47 8.51 -5.39 -7.80
CA LEU A 47 9.48 -6.23 -7.12
C LEU A 47 10.90 -5.71 -7.40
N PRO A 48 11.87 -5.94 -6.51
CA PRO A 48 13.25 -5.54 -6.74
C PRO A 48 13.78 -6.14 -8.04
N GLY A 49 14.27 -5.30 -8.95
CA GLY A 49 14.85 -5.72 -10.24
C GLY A 49 13.84 -6.05 -11.34
N PHE A 50 12.53 -5.89 -11.13
CA PHE A 50 11.51 -6.10 -12.17
C PHE A 50 11.11 -4.78 -12.82
N THR A 51 11.31 -4.67 -14.14
CA THR A 51 11.06 -3.44 -14.91
C THR A 51 9.86 -3.53 -15.87
N GLU A 52 9.25 -4.70 -16.01
CA GLU A 52 8.13 -4.91 -16.94
C GLU A 52 6.83 -4.26 -16.45
N GLN A 53 6.01 -3.78 -17.39
CA GLN A 53 4.68 -3.23 -17.12
C GLN A 53 3.74 -4.33 -16.60
N LEU A 54 2.87 -3.99 -15.65
CA LEU A 54 1.89 -4.93 -15.12
C LEU A 54 0.87 -5.34 -16.20
N ASN A 55 0.49 -4.40 -17.07
CA ASN A 55 -0.51 -4.57 -18.13
C ASN A 55 -1.86 -5.06 -17.59
N ASP A 56 -2.27 -4.50 -16.45
CA ASP A 56 -3.55 -4.86 -15.82
C ASP A 56 -4.69 -4.06 -16.48
N PRO A 57 -5.72 -4.73 -17.04
CA PRO A 57 -6.84 -4.05 -17.70
C PRO A 57 -7.83 -3.42 -16.72
N GLY A 58 -7.53 -3.41 -15.42
CA GLY A 58 -8.38 -2.89 -14.37
C GLY A 58 -8.74 -1.41 -14.58
N PRO A 59 -9.98 -1.01 -14.27
CA PRO A 59 -10.46 0.34 -14.56
C PRO A 59 -9.73 1.39 -13.73
N ALA A 60 -9.78 2.64 -14.21
CA ALA A 60 -9.44 3.79 -13.38
C ALA A 60 -10.43 3.89 -12.21
N ALA A 61 -9.91 3.93 -10.99
CA ALA A 61 -10.71 4.02 -9.77
C ALA A 61 -9.93 4.79 -8.69
N ALA A 62 -10.56 5.08 -7.56
CA ALA A 62 -9.78 5.46 -6.38
C ALA A 62 -8.89 4.30 -5.95
N ARG A 63 -7.66 4.59 -5.53
CA ARG A 63 -6.64 3.60 -5.23
C ARG A 63 -5.94 3.95 -3.94
N THR A 64 -5.70 2.92 -3.14
CA THR A 64 -4.76 2.96 -2.02
C THR A 64 -3.61 2.02 -2.35
N ALA A 65 -2.37 2.43 -2.11
CA ALA A 65 -1.20 1.61 -2.38
C ALA A 65 -0.08 1.90 -1.38
N LEU A 66 0.84 0.94 -1.27
CA LEU A 66 2.04 1.02 -0.46
C LEU A 66 3.26 0.83 -1.36
N GLY A 67 4.26 1.68 -1.18
CA GLY A 67 5.57 1.57 -1.79
C GLY A 67 6.66 1.63 -0.74
N TYR A 68 7.73 0.86 -0.92
CA TYR A 68 8.91 0.92 -0.08
C TYR A 68 10.16 1.10 -0.96
N LYS A 69 10.94 2.13 -0.64
CA LYS A 69 12.20 2.46 -1.29
C LYS A 69 13.35 2.08 -0.37
N SER A 70 13.94 0.93 -0.64
CA SER A 70 15.01 0.35 0.17
C SER A 70 16.27 1.21 0.21
N ALA A 71 16.55 1.94 -0.88
CA ALA A 71 17.74 2.78 -0.98
C ALA A 71 17.78 3.93 0.06
N THR A 72 16.62 4.38 0.53
CA THR A 72 16.47 5.51 1.48
C THR A 72 15.69 5.13 2.73
N ASP A 73 15.30 3.86 2.87
CA ASP A 73 14.44 3.35 3.94
C ASP A 73 13.12 4.15 4.08
N GLU A 74 12.47 4.43 2.95
CA GLU A 74 11.25 5.23 2.91
C GLU A 74 10.02 4.36 2.60
N LEU A 75 9.04 4.38 3.52
CA LEU A 75 7.69 3.87 3.28
C LEU A 75 6.79 4.98 2.73
N MET A 76 6.19 4.73 1.57
CA MET A 76 5.33 5.68 0.87
C MET A 76 3.90 5.13 0.80
N VAL A 77 2.95 5.87 1.38
CA VAL A 77 1.53 5.54 1.29
C VAL A 77 0.89 6.44 0.24
N PHE A 78 0.25 5.82 -0.76
CA PHE A 78 -0.50 6.52 -1.77
C PHE A 78 -1.99 6.36 -1.52
N GLN A 79 -2.73 7.46 -1.64
CA GLN A 79 -4.16 7.45 -1.84
C GLN A 79 -4.51 8.50 -2.90
N GLY A 80 -5.38 8.15 -3.85
CA GLY A 80 -5.79 9.08 -4.89
C GLY A 80 -6.94 8.58 -5.76
N GLY A 81 -7.66 9.50 -6.38
CA GLY A 81 -8.81 9.23 -7.25
C GLY A 81 -8.43 9.04 -8.73
N SER A 82 -9.05 8.04 -9.36
CA SER A 82 -9.01 7.80 -10.82
C SER A 82 -7.65 7.38 -11.40
N TYR A 83 -7.07 6.29 -10.87
CA TYR A 83 -5.83 5.68 -11.37
C TYR A 83 -6.03 4.21 -11.77
N THR A 84 -5.40 3.81 -12.87
CA THR A 84 -5.25 2.38 -13.22
C THR A 84 -4.11 1.76 -12.40
N PRO A 85 -4.03 0.42 -12.29
CA PRO A 85 -2.89 -0.23 -11.65
C PRO A 85 -1.55 0.12 -12.31
N ASP A 86 -1.52 0.23 -13.63
CA ASP A 86 -0.33 0.63 -14.39
C ASP A 86 0.10 2.08 -14.05
N ASN A 87 -0.85 3.02 -13.86
CA ASN A 87 -0.50 4.37 -13.41
C ASN A 87 0.16 4.38 -12.03
N LEU A 88 -0.29 3.53 -11.10
CA LEU A 88 0.34 3.40 -9.77
C LEU A 88 1.74 2.81 -9.88
N GLN A 89 1.90 1.81 -10.75
CA GLN A 89 3.20 1.19 -10.98
C GLN A 89 4.21 2.22 -11.52
N ASP A 90 3.80 3.02 -12.51
CA ASP A 90 4.64 4.08 -13.10
C ASP A 90 4.96 5.19 -12.11
N LEU A 91 3.98 5.60 -11.27
CA LEU A 91 4.21 6.56 -10.20
C LEU A 91 5.31 6.09 -9.25
N TYR A 92 5.20 4.86 -8.73
CA TYR A 92 6.19 4.33 -7.81
C TYR A 92 7.56 4.13 -8.45
N ARG A 93 7.63 3.71 -9.72
CA ARG A 93 8.89 3.71 -10.47
C ARG A 93 9.52 5.10 -10.54
N GLY A 94 8.72 6.12 -10.86
CA GLY A 94 9.19 7.51 -10.94
C GLY A 94 9.75 8.02 -9.61
N LEU A 95 9.24 7.53 -8.49
CA LEU A 95 9.72 7.85 -7.13
C LEU A 95 10.93 7.00 -6.69
N GLY A 96 11.34 6.03 -7.53
CA GLY A 96 12.44 5.11 -7.24
C GLY A 96 12.11 4.02 -6.23
N VAL A 97 10.83 3.70 -6.05
CA VAL A 97 10.36 2.60 -5.19
C VAL A 97 10.67 1.25 -5.83
N ASP A 98 11.25 0.32 -5.06
CA ASP A 98 11.61 -1.03 -5.53
C ASP A 98 10.62 -2.13 -5.09
N LYS A 99 9.75 -1.85 -4.12
CA LYS A 99 8.71 -2.77 -3.64
C LYS A 99 7.39 -2.05 -3.56
N ALA A 100 6.35 -2.51 -4.25
CA ALA A 100 5.04 -1.87 -4.16
C ALA A 100 3.88 -2.84 -4.33
N ILE A 101 2.79 -2.58 -3.61
CA ILE A 101 1.51 -3.27 -3.75
C ILE A 101 0.35 -2.26 -3.80
N ALA A 102 -0.66 -2.55 -4.61
CA ALA A 102 -1.95 -1.87 -4.55
C ALA A 102 -2.88 -2.62 -3.59
N LEU A 103 -3.51 -1.88 -2.68
CA LEU A 103 -4.49 -2.38 -1.73
C LEU A 103 -5.90 -2.28 -2.32
N ASP A 104 -6.90 -2.61 -1.51
CA ASP A 104 -8.30 -2.39 -1.87
C ASP A 104 -8.55 -0.92 -2.25
N GLY A 105 -9.35 -0.73 -3.30
CA GLY A 105 -9.58 0.55 -3.95
C GLY A 105 -11.07 0.88 -4.06
N GLY A 106 -11.44 1.69 -5.05
CA GLY A 106 -12.81 2.14 -5.23
C GLY A 106 -13.32 2.88 -3.99
N SER A 107 -14.56 2.62 -3.59
CA SER A 107 -15.15 3.22 -2.38
C SER A 107 -14.48 2.78 -1.07
N SER A 108 -13.60 1.78 -1.11
CA SER A 108 -12.80 1.38 0.05
C SER A 108 -11.51 2.19 0.20
N SER A 109 -11.12 2.97 -0.81
CA SER A 109 -9.89 3.74 -0.75
C SER A 109 -10.02 4.91 0.22
N ALA A 110 -9.34 4.79 1.36
CA ALA A 110 -9.32 5.82 2.40
C ALA A 110 -7.96 5.86 3.11
N ILE A 111 -7.66 7.03 3.70
CA ILE A 111 -6.51 7.26 4.56
C ILE A 111 -6.92 8.11 5.74
N VAL A 112 -6.40 7.79 6.93
CA VAL A 112 -6.59 8.59 8.15
C VAL A 112 -5.21 8.85 8.75
N LEU A 113 -4.99 10.09 9.15
CA LEU A 113 -3.70 10.59 9.62
C LEU A 113 -3.92 11.41 10.86
N ARG A 114 -3.08 11.22 11.87
CA ARG A 114 -3.06 12.16 12.97
C ARG A 114 -2.39 13.45 12.52
N ARG A 115 -2.97 14.59 12.89
CA ARG A 115 -2.43 15.92 12.54
C ARG A 115 -1.05 16.16 13.14
N ASP A 116 -0.72 15.48 14.23
CA ASP A 116 0.57 15.59 14.94
C ASP A 116 1.59 14.50 14.53
N ALA A 117 1.25 13.59 13.60
CA ALA A 117 2.12 12.49 13.20
C ALA A 117 3.40 12.91 12.46
N GLY A 118 3.53 14.19 12.05
CA GLY A 118 4.77 14.73 11.48
C GLY A 118 5.19 14.14 10.11
N GLY A 119 4.30 13.43 9.41
CA GLY A 119 4.60 12.88 8.08
C GLY A 119 4.94 13.98 7.07
N MET A 120 5.97 13.74 6.24
CA MET A 120 6.29 14.62 5.11
C MET A 120 5.28 14.43 3.98
N TRP A 121 4.69 15.53 3.52
CA TRP A 121 3.65 15.54 2.49
C TRP A 121 4.21 16.04 1.17
N ALA A 122 3.92 15.30 0.09
CA ALA A 122 4.08 15.77 -1.28
C ALA A 122 2.74 15.59 -2.01
N GLY A 123 2.15 16.67 -2.55
CA GLY A 123 0.85 16.62 -3.23
C GLY A 123 0.06 17.93 -3.21
N TYR A 124 -1.18 17.91 -3.72
CA TYR A 124 -2.06 19.08 -3.94
C TYR A 124 -2.63 19.72 -2.65
N GLY A 125 -2.17 19.32 -1.47
CA GLY A 125 -2.57 19.88 -0.18
C GLY A 125 -2.93 18.81 0.86
N SER A 126 -3.46 19.24 2.01
CA SER A 126 -3.99 18.33 3.04
C SER A 126 -5.23 17.58 2.52
N PRO A 127 -5.44 16.31 2.93
CA PRO A 127 -6.71 15.59 2.78
C PRO A 127 -7.91 16.47 3.11
N LYS A 128 -8.98 16.40 2.31
CA LYS A 128 -10.22 17.16 2.52
C LYS A 128 -11.44 16.24 2.57
N GLY A 129 -11.38 15.21 3.40
CA GLY A 129 -12.52 14.32 3.62
C GLY A 129 -13.49 14.88 4.65
N ASN A 130 -14.76 14.46 4.56
CA ASN A 130 -15.78 14.82 5.56
C ASN A 130 -15.57 14.14 6.93
N CYS A 131 -14.56 13.27 7.04
CA CYS A 131 -14.17 12.55 8.26
C CYS A 131 -13.07 13.26 9.07
N ASP A 132 -12.74 14.49 8.71
CA ASP A 132 -11.78 15.32 9.43
C ASP A 132 -12.23 15.63 10.87
N THR A 133 -11.29 15.56 11.80
CA THR A 133 -11.51 15.97 13.20
C THR A 133 -10.40 16.94 13.65
N THR A 134 -10.51 17.45 14.88
CA THR A 134 -9.43 18.25 15.50
C THR A 134 -8.12 17.48 15.63
N TYR A 135 -8.17 16.13 15.67
CA TYR A 135 -7.00 15.27 15.86
C TYR A 135 -6.55 14.58 14.58
N THR A 136 -7.44 14.43 13.61
CA THR A 136 -7.19 13.64 12.39
C THR A 136 -7.53 14.39 11.11
N LEU A 137 -6.76 14.11 10.08
CA LEU A 137 -7.07 14.34 8.68
C LEU A 137 -7.50 13.02 8.06
N CYS A 138 -8.49 13.04 7.19
CA CYS A 138 -8.99 11.86 6.52
C CYS A 138 -9.31 12.19 5.07
N ASP A 139 -8.97 11.30 4.14
CA ASP A 139 -9.52 11.31 2.79
C ASP A 139 -10.18 9.96 2.52
N ALA A 140 -11.35 9.98 1.89
CA ALA A 140 -12.06 8.78 1.50
C ALA A 140 -12.75 9.00 0.16
N ALA A 141 -12.64 8.01 -0.73
CA ALA A 141 -13.29 8.03 -2.03
C ALA A 141 -14.81 8.20 -1.88
N GLY A 142 -15.38 9.24 -2.50
CA GLY A 142 -16.82 9.55 -2.43
C GLY A 142 -17.24 10.39 -1.22
N GLY A 143 -16.30 10.90 -0.42
CA GLY A 143 -16.56 11.88 0.64
C GLY A 143 -17.22 11.32 1.91
N VAL A 144 -17.70 10.07 1.90
CA VAL A 144 -18.18 9.35 3.08
C VAL A 144 -17.39 8.05 3.17
N GLY A 145 -16.60 7.89 4.22
CA GLY A 145 -15.83 6.66 4.43
C GLY A 145 -16.77 5.45 4.47
N ARG A 146 -16.49 4.42 3.67
CA ARG A 146 -17.17 3.13 3.76
C ARG A 146 -16.69 2.38 5.00
N ALA A 147 -17.57 1.65 5.67
CA ALA A 147 -17.14 0.70 6.70
C ALA A 147 -16.27 -0.40 6.08
N LEU A 148 -15.01 -0.50 6.55
CA LEU A 148 -14.04 -1.49 6.10
C LEU A 148 -13.86 -2.59 7.15
N PRO A 149 -13.57 -3.84 6.74
CA PRO A 149 -13.37 -4.95 7.67
C PRO A 149 -12.07 -4.83 8.49
N SER A 150 -11.10 -4.03 8.03
CA SER A 150 -9.82 -3.84 8.71
C SER A 150 -9.13 -2.55 8.26
N TRP A 151 -8.15 -2.10 9.05
CA TRP A 151 -7.28 -0.96 8.76
C TRP A 151 -5.81 -1.37 8.93
N LEU A 152 -4.94 -0.88 8.05
CA LEU A 152 -3.50 -0.95 8.24
C LEU A 152 -3.03 0.35 8.93
N GLY A 153 -2.60 0.23 10.18
CA GLY A 153 -2.08 1.35 10.97
C GLY A 153 -0.56 1.28 11.13
N PHE A 154 0.07 2.44 11.15
CA PHE A 154 1.49 2.61 11.48
C PHE A 154 1.60 3.44 12.77
N SER A 155 2.53 3.06 13.65
CA SER A 155 2.77 3.70 14.96
C SER A 155 4.24 3.97 15.18
#